data_AF-A0A660A7S5-F1
#
_entry.id   AF-A0A660A7S5-F1
#
_cell.length_a   1.000
_cell.length_b   1.000
_cell.length_c   1.000
_cell.angle_alpha   90.00
_cell.angle_beta   90.00
_cell.angle_gamma   90.00
#
_symmetry.space_group_name_H-M   'P 1'
#
loop_
_entity.id
_entity.type
_entity.pdbx_description
1 polymer ?
#
loop_
_entity_poly.entity_id
_entity_poly.type
_entity_poly.pdbx_seq_one_letter_code
_entity_poly.pdbx_strand_id
1 'polypeptide(L)'
;MTERFDITETDYEYDQEHHAYVAQFNGAMSIPDMQEYSLVYSENTPAYALAERLGGMNKAYQLFDRYGKVSGAITTIDRNGNKITTAYYLQVLDYLWQHQDKYKDILYYIGESFPDLYYKTYLPHVKVYQKPGYVREALNVGAIVCEESPYLIALYSSGLGGATQASEEVNGLGYVQLVQLPYVINEWHRVNHNMI
;
A
#
# COMPACT_ATOMS: atom_id res chain seq x y z
N MET A 1 -2.09 1.25 -22.88
CA MET A 1 -1.29 2.45 -22.56
C MET A 1 0.16 2.05 -22.71
N THR A 2 0.83 2.49 -23.78
CA THR A 2 2.22 2.10 -24.11
C THR A 2 3.17 3.29 -24.19
N GLU A 3 2.65 4.50 -23.93
CA GLU A 3 3.47 5.70 -23.82
C GLU A 3 4.44 5.55 -22.65
N ARG A 4 5.70 5.91 -22.90
CA ARG A 4 6.79 5.85 -21.93
C ARG A 4 7.22 7.27 -21.61
N PHE A 5 7.51 7.50 -20.34
CA PHE A 5 7.88 8.79 -19.82
C PHE A 5 9.28 8.73 -19.26
N ASP A 6 10.06 9.76 -19.55
CA ASP A 6 11.39 9.94 -18.98
C ASP A 6 11.32 9.94 -17.45
N ILE A 7 12.25 9.21 -16.84
CA ILE A 7 12.44 9.10 -15.39
C ILE A 7 13.87 9.49 -14.97
N THR A 8 14.75 9.95 -15.87
CA THR A 8 16.15 10.23 -15.50
C THR A 8 16.28 11.34 -14.46
N GLU A 9 15.38 12.32 -14.53
CA GLU A 9 15.34 13.50 -13.65
C GLU A 9 14.19 13.44 -12.63
N THR A 10 13.59 12.26 -12.42
CA THR A 10 12.51 12.12 -11.45
C THR A 10 13.02 12.33 -10.02
N ASP A 11 12.24 12.97 -9.14
CA ASP A 11 12.55 13.09 -7.71
C ASP A 11 12.75 11.70 -7.06
N TYR A 12 13.76 11.53 -6.19
CA TYR A 12 14.04 10.26 -5.50
C TYR A 12 14.53 10.44 -4.06
N GLU A 13 14.26 9.43 -3.21
CA GLU A 13 14.80 9.36 -1.85
C GLU A 13 16.16 8.66 -1.79
N TYR A 14 16.39 7.68 -2.67
CA TYR A 14 17.58 6.85 -2.67
C TYR A 14 18.19 6.77 -4.07
N ASP A 15 19.43 7.24 -4.20
CA ASP A 15 20.13 7.40 -5.47
C ASP A 15 20.41 6.06 -6.17
N GLN A 16 20.74 5.01 -5.41
CA GLN A 16 21.03 3.70 -5.99
C GLN A 16 19.77 3.04 -6.56
N GLU A 17 18.63 3.13 -5.88
CA GLU A 17 17.35 2.65 -6.40
C GLU A 17 16.98 3.41 -7.67
N HIS A 18 17.07 4.74 -7.66
CA HIS A 18 16.78 5.57 -8.84
C HIS A 18 17.62 5.16 -10.05
N HIS A 19 18.94 5.08 -9.89
CA HIS A 19 19.83 4.68 -10.97
C HIS A 19 19.57 3.26 -11.46
N ALA A 20 19.20 2.33 -10.57
CA ALA A 20 18.84 0.97 -10.96
C ALA A 20 17.59 0.94 -11.85
N TYR A 21 16.55 1.71 -11.49
CA TYR A 21 15.34 1.81 -12.30
C TYR A 21 15.56 2.55 -13.62
N VAL A 22 16.32 3.64 -13.62
CA VAL A 22 16.73 4.33 -14.85
C VAL A 22 17.47 3.37 -15.80
N ALA A 23 18.41 2.57 -15.28
CA ALA A 23 19.14 1.59 -16.08
C ALA A 23 18.23 0.46 -16.60
N GLN A 24 17.42 -0.15 -15.72
CA GLN A 24 16.52 -1.24 -16.06
C GLN A 24 15.52 -0.86 -17.15
N PHE A 25 14.99 0.36 -17.08
CA PHE A 25 13.98 0.85 -18.00
C PHE A 25 14.54 1.76 -19.09
N ASN A 26 15.85 1.75 -19.34
CA ASN A 26 16.49 2.56 -20.39
C ASN A 26 16.03 4.04 -20.36
N GLY A 27 15.96 4.61 -19.15
CA GLY A 27 15.59 6.00 -18.90
C GLY A 27 14.09 6.31 -18.91
N ALA A 28 13.20 5.38 -19.26
CA ALA A 28 11.77 5.69 -19.36
C ALA A 28 10.82 4.54 -19.01
N MET A 29 9.79 4.82 -18.22
CA MET A 29 8.77 3.84 -17.82
C MET A 29 7.40 4.17 -18.39
N SER A 30 6.57 3.16 -18.67
CA SER A 30 5.14 3.36 -18.94
C SER A 30 4.33 3.45 -17.65
N ILE A 31 3.10 3.97 -17.70
CA ILE A 31 2.21 4.01 -16.52
C ILE A 31 1.99 2.61 -15.91
N PRO A 32 1.73 1.55 -16.70
CA PRO A 32 1.67 0.19 -16.17
C PRO A 32 2.95 -0.25 -15.44
N ASP A 33 4.13 0.02 -16.00
CA ASP A 33 5.40 -0.29 -15.33
C ASP A 33 5.48 0.42 -13.98
N MET A 34 5.12 1.71 -13.95
CA MET A 34 5.20 2.47 -12.71
C MET A 34 4.21 1.96 -11.65
N GLN A 35 3.01 1.58 -12.07
CA GLN A 35 1.98 1.03 -11.18
C GLN A 35 2.38 -0.35 -10.64
N GLU A 36 2.88 -1.24 -11.49
CA GLU A 36 3.34 -2.56 -11.09
C GLU A 36 4.43 -2.45 -10.03
N TYR A 37 5.50 -1.69 -10.31
CA TYR A 37 6.65 -1.67 -9.42
C TYR A 37 6.38 -0.94 -8.11
N SER A 38 5.58 0.13 -8.13
CA SER A 38 5.18 0.82 -6.90
C SER A 38 4.21 0.02 -6.03
N LEU A 39 3.34 -0.81 -6.62
CA LEU A 39 2.30 -1.54 -5.87
C LEU A 39 2.72 -2.95 -5.48
N VAL A 40 3.37 -3.69 -6.39
CA VAL A 40 3.79 -5.09 -6.18
C VAL A 40 5.08 -5.15 -5.37
N TYR A 41 6.07 -4.35 -5.75
CA TYR A 41 7.42 -4.36 -5.15
C TYR A 41 7.63 -3.24 -4.13
N SER A 42 6.69 -2.29 -4.03
CA SER A 42 6.74 -1.16 -3.08
C SER A 42 7.89 -0.18 -3.32
N GLU A 43 8.23 0.02 -4.58
CA GLU A 43 9.37 0.83 -5.02
C GLU A 43 9.02 2.32 -5.05
N ASN A 44 9.97 3.17 -4.64
CA ASN A 44 9.77 4.60 -4.47
C ASN A 44 9.94 5.37 -5.78
N THR A 45 10.96 5.06 -6.58
CA THR A 45 11.26 5.73 -7.85
C THR A 45 10.06 5.69 -8.81
N PRO A 46 9.39 4.53 -9.02
CA PRO A 46 8.19 4.47 -9.84
C PRO A 46 7.01 5.25 -9.24
N ALA A 47 6.90 5.32 -7.90
CA ALA A 47 5.87 6.08 -7.22
C ALA A 47 6.05 7.61 -7.39
N TYR A 48 7.29 8.11 -7.31
CA TYR A 48 7.61 9.50 -7.60
C TYR A 48 7.34 9.84 -9.07
N ALA A 49 7.73 8.95 -10.00
CA ALA A 49 7.45 9.13 -11.42
C ALA A 49 5.94 9.27 -11.71
N LEU A 50 5.09 8.48 -11.04
CA LEU A 50 3.62 8.62 -11.11
C LEU A 50 3.16 9.98 -10.57
N ALA A 51 3.70 10.42 -9.44
CA ALA A 51 3.32 11.70 -8.84
C ALA A 51 3.71 12.89 -9.74
N GLU A 52 4.84 12.83 -10.43
CA GLU A 52 5.25 13.85 -11.40
C GLU A 52 4.27 13.99 -12.56
N ARG A 53 3.62 12.92 -12.99
CA ARG A 53 2.55 12.99 -14.01
C ARG A 53 1.32 13.75 -13.51
N LEU A 54 1.14 13.84 -12.19
CA LEU A 54 0.14 14.70 -11.55
C LEU A 54 0.67 16.11 -11.23
N GLY A 55 1.91 16.40 -11.63
CA GLY A 55 2.64 17.64 -11.36
C GLY A 55 3.31 17.68 -9.99
N GLY A 56 3.78 16.52 -9.51
CA GLY A 56 4.60 16.31 -8.32
C GLY A 56 3.79 15.84 -7.10
N MET A 57 4.49 15.35 -6.08
CA MET A 57 3.89 14.86 -4.82
C MET A 57 2.93 15.87 -4.20
N ASN A 58 3.26 17.16 -4.30
CA ASN A 58 2.41 18.20 -3.75
C ASN A 58 1.04 18.28 -4.45
N LYS A 59 0.97 18.11 -5.76
CA LYS A 59 -0.32 18.08 -6.44
C LYS A 59 -1.03 16.74 -6.24
N ALA A 60 -0.28 15.64 -6.21
CA ALA A 60 -0.82 14.31 -5.93
C ALA A 60 -1.59 14.26 -4.59
N TYR A 61 -1.00 14.77 -3.50
CA TYR A 61 -1.65 14.80 -2.18
C TYR A 61 -2.93 15.66 -2.13
N GLN A 62 -3.05 16.69 -2.98
CA GLN A 62 -4.26 17.51 -3.03
C GLN A 62 -5.46 16.77 -3.64
N LEU A 63 -5.22 15.66 -4.34
CA LEU A 63 -6.27 14.86 -4.98
C LEU A 63 -6.84 13.77 -4.07
N PHE A 64 -6.29 13.61 -2.86
CA PHE A 64 -6.63 12.51 -1.95
C PHE A 64 -8.05 12.60 -1.39
N ASP A 65 -8.59 13.82 -1.24
CA ASP A 65 -9.95 14.03 -0.75
C ASP A 65 -11.04 13.46 -1.66
N ARG A 66 -10.71 13.20 -2.93
CA ARG A 66 -11.57 12.50 -3.89
C ARG A 66 -11.97 11.09 -3.42
N TYR A 67 -11.13 10.44 -2.63
CA TYR A 67 -11.31 9.05 -2.20
C TYR A 67 -11.84 8.92 -0.78
N GLY A 68 -12.01 10.04 -0.07
CA GLY A 68 -12.48 10.06 1.30
C GLY A 68 -12.00 11.30 2.05
N LYS A 69 -12.66 11.61 3.17
CA LYS A 69 -12.25 12.66 4.09
C LYS A 69 -12.89 12.40 5.45
N VAL A 70 -12.07 12.36 6.50
CA VAL A 70 -12.54 12.15 7.88
C VAL A 70 -12.49 13.44 8.68
N SER A 71 -13.27 13.51 9.76
CA SER A 71 -13.14 14.55 10.78
C SER A 71 -11.93 14.29 11.67
N GLY A 72 -11.25 15.35 12.12
CA GLY A 72 -10.13 15.25 13.06
C GLY A 72 -8.92 16.09 12.64
N ALA A 73 -7.80 15.91 13.33
CA ALA A 73 -6.57 16.65 13.06
C ALA A 73 -5.95 16.30 11.69
N ILE A 74 -6.06 15.04 11.26
CA ILE A 74 -5.61 14.55 9.95
C ILE A 74 -6.84 14.07 9.19
N THR A 75 -7.26 14.84 8.18
CA THR A 75 -8.50 14.57 7.44
C THR A 75 -8.30 13.64 6.24
N THR A 76 -7.11 13.64 5.66
CA THR A 76 -6.65 12.70 4.61
C THR A 76 -5.23 12.25 4.91
N ILE A 77 -4.24 13.13 4.71
CA ILE A 77 -2.81 12.92 4.95
C ILE A 77 -2.16 14.13 5.61
N ASP A 78 -1.34 13.90 6.62
CA ASP A 78 -0.37 14.86 7.14
C ASP A 78 0.92 14.75 6.33
N ARG A 79 1.23 15.82 5.61
CA ARG A 79 2.33 15.87 4.63
C ARG A 79 3.70 16.04 5.30
N ASN A 80 3.74 16.54 6.53
CA ASN A 80 4.99 16.76 7.25
C ASN A 80 5.55 15.46 7.83
N GLY A 81 4.68 14.47 8.11
CA GLY A 81 5.08 13.17 8.65
C GLY A 81 4.68 11.97 7.81
N ASN A 82 4.08 12.19 6.63
CA ASN A 82 3.46 11.14 5.79
C ASN A 82 2.50 10.24 6.58
N LYS A 83 1.65 10.86 7.43
CA LYS A 83 0.75 10.14 8.34
C LYS A 83 -0.68 10.19 7.85
N ILE A 84 -1.37 9.08 8.01
CA ILE A 84 -2.81 8.96 7.71
C ILE A 84 -3.53 8.34 8.91
N THR A 85 -4.85 8.28 8.85
CA THR A 85 -5.68 7.57 9.83
C THR A 85 -6.21 6.27 9.25
N THR A 86 -6.41 5.25 10.08
CA THR A 86 -7.10 4.01 9.70
C THR A 86 -8.48 4.30 9.12
N ALA A 87 -9.21 5.25 9.72
CA ALA A 87 -10.54 5.66 9.26
C ALA A 87 -10.52 6.23 7.83
N TYR A 88 -9.55 7.08 7.48
CA TYR A 88 -9.41 7.57 6.12
C TYR A 88 -9.00 6.46 5.15
N TYR A 89 -8.04 5.61 5.52
CA TYR A 89 -7.60 4.52 4.64
C TYR A 89 -8.72 3.51 4.34
N LEU A 90 -9.60 3.24 5.32
CA LEU A 90 -10.79 2.42 5.08
C LEU A 90 -11.73 3.04 4.03
N GLN A 91 -11.89 4.37 3.99
CA GLN A 91 -12.67 5.03 2.92
C GLN A 91 -12.00 4.88 1.56
N VAL A 92 -10.65 4.92 1.50
CA VAL A 92 -9.91 4.68 0.25
C VAL A 92 -10.11 3.24 -0.24
N LEU A 93 -10.02 2.26 0.66
CA LEU A 93 -10.26 0.84 0.34
C LEU A 93 -11.70 0.60 -0.10
N ASP A 94 -12.68 1.21 0.57
CA ASP A 94 -14.09 1.13 0.16
C ASP A 94 -14.30 1.76 -1.21
N TYR A 95 -13.76 2.95 -1.46
CA TYR A 95 -13.83 3.59 -2.77
C TYR A 95 -13.24 2.69 -3.87
N LEU A 96 -12.09 2.08 -3.63
CA LEU A 96 -11.48 1.13 -4.56
C LEU A 96 -12.38 -0.07 -4.81
N TRP A 97 -12.97 -0.63 -3.74
CA TRP A 97 -13.89 -1.77 -3.81
C TRP A 97 -15.22 -1.47 -4.51
N GLN A 98 -15.77 -0.26 -4.39
CA GLN A 98 -16.99 0.13 -5.09
C GLN A 98 -16.76 0.42 -6.59
N HIS A 99 -15.51 0.63 -7.01
CA HIS A 99 -15.16 1.05 -8.37
C HIS A 99 -14.22 0.05 -9.07
N GLN A 100 -14.42 -1.26 -8.85
CA GLN A 100 -13.50 -2.32 -9.30
C GLN A 100 -13.24 -2.28 -10.80
N ASP A 101 -14.27 -2.08 -11.62
CA ASP A 101 -14.13 -2.05 -13.09
C ASP A 101 -13.15 -0.97 -13.56
N LYS A 102 -13.21 0.20 -12.91
CA LYS A 102 -12.35 1.34 -13.21
C LYS A 102 -10.91 1.10 -12.73
N TYR A 103 -10.74 0.41 -11.61
CA TYR A 103 -9.45 0.22 -10.94
C TYR A 103 -8.96 -1.23 -10.96
N LYS A 104 -9.41 -2.04 -11.93
CA LYS A 104 -9.12 -3.46 -12.02
C LYS A 104 -7.62 -3.77 -12.07
N ASP A 105 -6.83 -2.91 -12.72
CA ASP A 105 -5.38 -3.09 -12.84
C ASP A 105 -4.69 -2.78 -11.50
N ILE A 106 -5.18 -1.77 -10.76
CA ILE A 106 -4.70 -1.48 -9.39
C ILE A 106 -5.03 -2.65 -8.46
N LEU A 107 -6.27 -3.16 -8.50
CA LEU A 107 -6.69 -4.35 -7.74
C LEU A 107 -5.82 -5.56 -8.09
N TYR A 108 -5.52 -5.78 -9.37
CA TYR A 108 -4.61 -6.84 -9.80
C TYR A 108 -3.24 -6.69 -9.11
N TYR A 109 -2.58 -5.53 -9.22
CA TYR A 109 -1.25 -5.34 -8.64
C TYR A 109 -1.21 -5.48 -7.11
N ILE A 110 -2.16 -4.89 -6.38
CA ILE A 110 -2.21 -5.07 -4.92
C ILE A 110 -2.66 -6.49 -4.52
N GLY A 111 -3.31 -7.22 -5.44
CA GLY A 111 -3.62 -8.64 -5.32
C GLY A 111 -2.40 -9.54 -5.51
N GLU A 112 -1.44 -9.15 -6.35
CA GLU A 112 -0.18 -9.88 -6.53
C GLU A 112 0.87 -9.52 -5.47
N SER A 113 0.75 -8.34 -4.85
CA SER A 113 1.74 -7.85 -3.89
C SER A 113 1.94 -8.80 -2.69
N PHE A 114 3.21 -9.02 -2.33
CA PHE A 114 3.60 -9.71 -1.09
C PHE A 114 2.88 -11.07 -0.88
N PRO A 115 2.98 -12.05 -1.81
CA PRO A 115 2.08 -13.20 -1.89
C PRO A 115 2.07 -14.12 -0.65
N ASP A 116 3.19 -14.22 0.08
CA ASP A 116 3.31 -15.06 1.29
C ASP A 116 3.50 -14.23 2.58
N LEU A 117 3.35 -12.90 2.47
CA LEU A 117 3.64 -11.96 3.55
C LEU A 117 2.38 -11.20 4.00
N TYR A 118 2.46 -10.62 5.18
CA TYR A 118 1.40 -9.83 5.81
C TYR A 118 0.08 -10.60 5.93
N TYR A 119 -1.01 -10.12 5.32
CA TYR A 119 -2.33 -10.73 5.46
C TYR A 119 -2.38 -12.15 4.90
N LYS A 120 -1.53 -12.45 3.91
CA LYS A 120 -1.52 -13.73 3.19
C LYS A 120 -0.73 -14.82 3.91
N THR A 121 0.11 -14.46 4.90
CA THR A 121 1.02 -15.41 5.58
C THR A 121 0.32 -16.65 6.15
N TYR A 122 -0.88 -16.49 6.71
CA TYR A 122 -1.66 -17.61 7.26
C TYR A 122 -3.01 -17.82 6.55
N LEU A 123 -3.24 -17.15 5.42
CA LEU A 123 -4.50 -17.19 4.68
C LEU A 123 -4.26 -17.46 3.17
N PRO A 124 -3.48 -18.48 2.79
CA PRO A 124 -3.04 -18.69 1.40
C PRO A 124 -4.20 -19.01 0.43
N HIS A 125 -5.37 -19.35 0.95
CA HIS A 125 -6.56 -19.68 0.15
C HIS A 125 -7.56 -18.53 0.03
N VAL A 126 -7.33 -17.43 0.74
CA VAL A 126 -8.20 -16.25 0.68
C VAL A 126 -7.63 -15.30 -0.35
N LYS A 127 -8.46 -14.86 -1.28
CA LYS A 127 -8.05 -13.77 -2.17
C LYS A 127 -7.99 -12.48 -1.35
N VAL A 128 -6.81 -11.90 -1.26
CA VAL A 128 -6.55 -10.67 -0.53
C VAL A 128 -5.90 -9.66 -1.46
N TYR A 129 -6.51 -8.49 -1.56
CA TYR A 129 -5.89 -7.29 -2.13
C TYR A 129 -5.25 -6.51 -0.98
N GLN A 130 -3.92 -6.35 -0.95
CA GLN A 130 -3.24 -5.68 0.15
C GLN A 130 -2.18 -4.68 -0.32
N LYS A 131 -1.93 -3.65 0.48
CA LYS A 131 -0.69 -2.87 0.39
C LYS A 131 -0.05 -2.76 1.76
N PRO A 132 1.01 -3.55 2.01
CA PRO A 132 1.82 -3.42 3.21
C PRO A 132 2.73 -2.20 3.18
N GLY A 133 3.22 -1.81 4.36
CA GLY A 133 4.21 -0.77 4.55
C GLY A 133 5.07 -1.02 5.77
N TYR A 134 6.35 -0.67 5.65
CA TYR A 134 7.35 -0.73 6.71
C TYR A 134 8.12 0.59 6.72
N VAL A 135 8.24 1.21 7.90
CA VAL A 135 9.18 2.31 8.12
C VAL A 135 9.62 2.31 9.58
N ARG A 136 10.89 2.00 9.82
CA ARG A 136 11.51 2.01 11.15
C ARG A 136 10.76 1.13 12.15
N GLU A 137 10.07 1.73 13.12
CA GLU A 137 9.28 0.98 14.11
C GLU A 137 7.89 0.58 13.64
N ALA A 138 7.44 1.11 12.51
CA ALA A 138 6.07 0.98 12.06
C ALA A 138 5.93 -0.11 11.02
N LEU A 139 4.95 -0.99 11.24
CA LEU A 139 4.39 -1.85 10.22
C LEU A 139 2.93 -1.49 10.01
N ASN A 140 2.48 -1.55 8.77
CA ASN A 140 1.09 -1.38 8.42
C ASN A 140 0.69 -2.30 7.27
N VAL A 141 -0.60 -2.58 7.19
CA VAL A 141 -1.23 -3.23 6.05
C VAL A 141 -2.66 -2.75 5.96
N GLY A 142 -3.06 -2.29 4.80
CA GLY A 142 -4.48 -2.18 4.45
C GLY A 142 -4.85 -3.21 3.42
N ALA A 143 -6.03 -3.80 3.58
CA ALA A 143 -6.47 -4.92 2.77
C ALA A 143 -7.99 -4.93 2.53
N ILE A 144 -8.35 -5.43 1.35
CA ILE A 144 -9.69 -5.91 1.02
C ILE A 144 -9.59 -7.45 1.05
N VAL A 145 -10.37 -8.09 1.91
CA VAL A 145 -10.32 -9.53 2.12
C VAL A 145 -11.56 -10.15 1.52
N CYS A 146 -11.40 -10.98 0.49
CA CYS A 146 -12.49 -11.58 -0.27
C CYS A 146 -12.93 -12.93 0.32
N GLU A 147 -13.36 -12.91 1.58
CA GLU A 147 -14.18 -13.97 2.16
C GLU A 147 -15.59 -13.99 1.53
N GLU A 148 -16.43 -14.96 1.89
CA GLU A 148 -17.81 -15.07 1.38
C GLU A 148 -18.60 -13.77 1.56
N SER A 149 -18.50 -13.18 2.75
CA SER A 149 -18.83 -11.77 2.97
C SER A 149 -17.54 -10.96 2.99
N PRO A 150 -17.18 -10.19 1.94
CA PRO A 150 -15.95 -9.41 1.92
C PRO A 150 -15.89 -8.37 3.06
N TYR A 151 -14.69 -8.08 3.54
CA TYR A 151 -14.47 -7.04 4.53
C TYR A 151 -13.20 -6.22 4.27
N LEU A 152 -13.15 -5.03 4.86
CA LEU A 152 -12.06 -4.07 4.74
C LEU A 152 -11.32 -3.95 6.05
N ILE A 153 -10.00 -3.78 6.00
CA ILE A 153 -9.19 -3.60 7.19
C ILE A 153 -7.98 -2.71 6.91
N ALA A 154 -7.63 -1.88 7.90
CA ALA A 154 -6.41 -1.09 7.91
C ALA A 154 -5.75 -1.24 9.29
N LEU A 155 -4.59 -1.87 9.33
CA LEU A 155 -3.78 -2.07 10.53
C LEU A 155 -2.56 -1.17 10.47
N TYR A 156 -2.34 -0.39 11.51
CA TYR A 156 -1.14 0.43 11.71
C TYR A 156 -0.60 0.12 13.09
N SER A 157 0.71 -0.04 13.19
CA SER A 157 1.41 -0.30 14.44
C SER A 157 2.62 0.61 14.58
N SER A 158 3.02 0.83 15.82
CA SER A 158 4.31 1.39 16.21
C SER A 158 4.97 0.42 17.18
N GLY A 159 6.26 0.14 17.01
CA GLY A 159 7.03 -0.79 17.84
C GLY A 159 7.02 -2.25 17.37
N LEU A 160 6.28 -2.58 16.31
CA LEU A 160 6.29 -3.93 15.71
C LEU A 160 7.27 -4.05 14.54
N GLY A 161 7.56 -2.97 13.81
CA GLY A 161 8.53 -2.98 12.71
C GLY A 161 9.98 -2.96 13.18
N GLY A 162 10.23 -2.40 14.35
CA GLY A 162 11.55 -2.16 14.92
C GLY A 162 11.36 -1.69 16.35
N ALA A 163 12.37 -1.85 17.19
CA ALA A 163 12.25 -1.48 18.61
C ALA A 163 12.12 0.04 18.81
N THR A 164 12.62 0.84 17.87
CA THR A 164 12.60 2.32 17.92
C THR A 164 12.50 2.94 16.53
N GLN A 165 12.26 4.25 16.47
CA GLN A 165 12.30 5.06 15.25
C GLN A 165 13.68 5.14 14.57
N ALA A 166 14.74 4.62 15.19
CA ALA A 166 16.07 4.52 14.59
C ALA A 166 16.34 3.14 13.97
N SER A 167 15.36 2.22 13.98
CA SER A 167 15.52 0.88 13.41
C SER A 167 15.60 0.94 11.89
N GLU A 168 16.50 0.15 11.31
CA GLU A 168 16.68 0.02 9.85
C GLU A 168 16.27 -1.37 9.33
N GLU A 169 16.16 -2.35 10.23
CA GLU A 169 15.74 -3.72 9.90
C GLU A 169 14.38 -4.06 10.53
N VAL A 170 13.65 -4.95 9.85
CA VAL A 170 12.37 -5.46 10.33
C VAL A 170 12.59 -6.37 11.54
N ASN A 171 11.91 -6.08 12.65
CA ASN A 171 11.85 -6.93 13.82
C ASN A 171 10.99 -8.17 13.53
N GLY A 172 11.63 -9.34 13.41
CA GLY A 172 10.95 -10.60 13.12
C GLY A 172 9.86 -10.98 14.13
N LEU A 173 10.05 -10.72 15.43
CA LEU A 173 9.01 -11.00 16.43
C LEU A 173 7.80 -10.08 16.24
N GLY A 174 8.04 -8.78 16.05
CA GLY A 174 6.97 -7.81 15.84
C GLY A 174 6.22 -8.03 14.53
N TYR A 175 6.93 -8.46 13.48
CA TYR A 175 6.30 -8.91 12.23
C TYR A 175 5.38 -10.12 12.47
N VAL A 176 5.86 -11.17 13.17
CA VAL A 176 5.04 -12.34 13.51
C VAL A 176 3.78 -11.93 14.30
N GLN A 177 3.93 -11.04 15.27
CA GLN A 177 2.80 -10.52 16.05
C GLN A 177 1.80 -9.76 15.18
N LEU A 178 2.28 -8.95 14.23
CA LEU A 178 1.40 -8.26 13.28
C LEU A 178 0.62 -9.27 12.45
N VAL A 179 1.27 -10.26 11.81
CA VAL A 179 0.59 -11.19 10.87
C VAL A 179 -0.34 -12.19 11.55
N GLN A 180 -0.20 -12.42 12.85
CA GLN A 180 -1.18 -13.15 13.64
C GLN A 180 -2.52 -12.39 13.78
N LEU A 181 -2.51 -11.05 13.78
CA LEU A 181 -3.74 -10.25 13.88
C LEU A 181 -4.67 -10.42 12.67
N PRO A 182 -4.22 -10.29 11.39
CA PRO A 182 -4.97 -10.68 10.21
C PRO A 182 -5.64 -12.04 10.31
N TYR A 183 -4.90 -13.06 10.73
CA TYR A 183 -5.42 -14.42 10.85
C TYR A 183 -6.56 -14.49 11.87
N VAL A 184 -6.35 -13.97 13.08
CA VAL A 184 -7.37 -13.98 14.15
C VAL A 184 -8.62 -13.21 13.73
N ILE A 185 -8.46 -12.07 13.06
CA ILE A 185 -9.58 -11.27 12.57
C ILE A 185 -10.35 -12.02 11.48
N ASN A 186 -9.65 -12.67 10.54
CA ASN A 186 -10.28 -13.43 9.47
C ASN A 186 -11.06 -14.64 10.03
N GLU A 187 -10.48 -15.36 11.00
CA GLU A 187 -11.18 -16.49 11.64
C GLU A 187 -12.41 -16.03 12.42
N TRP A 188 -12.32 -14.90 13.14
CA TRP A 188 -13.49 -14.31 13.77
C TRP A 188 -14.54 -13.93 12.72
N HIS A 189 -14.14 -13.30 11.61
CA HIS A 189 -15.06 -12.90 10.55
C HIS A 189 -15.77 -14.10 9.93
N ARG A 190 -15.05 -15.17 9.59
CA ARG A 190 -15.62 -16.42 9.06
C ARG A 190 -16.71 -16.99 9.96
N VAL A 191 -16.46 -17.07 11.26
CA VAL A 191 -17.41 -17.66 12.22
C VAL A 191 -18.65 -16.79 12.41
N ASN A 192 -18.54 -15.47 12.28
CA ASN A 192 -19.60 -14.54 12.67
C ASN A 192 -20.34 -13.88 11.50
N HIS A 193 -19.74 -13.82 10.31
CA HIS A 193 -20.26 -13.04 9.18
C HIS A 193 -20.44 -13.85 7.90
N ASN A 194 -19.67 -14.91 7.68
CA ASN A 194 -19.97 -15.82 6.59
C ASN A 194 -21.20 -16.66 6.99
N MET A 195 -22.14 -16.87 6.07
CA MET A 195 -23.31 -17.68 6.37
C MET A 195 -22.87 -19.14 6.46
N ILE A 196 -22.80 -19.69 7.68
CA ILE A 196 -22.61 -21.12 7.92
C ILE A 196 -23.91 -21.86 7.64
#